data_AF-A0A4R4KIH3-F1
#
_entry.id   AF-A0A4R4KIH3-F1
#
_cell.length_a   1.000
_cell.length_b   1.000
_cell.length_c   1.000
_cell.angle_alpha   90.00
_cell.angle_beta   90.00
_cell.angle_gamma   90.00
#
_symmetry.space_group_name_H-M   'P 1'
#
loop_
_entity.id
_entity.type
_entity.pdbx_description
1 polymer ?
#
loop_
_entity_poly.entity_id
_entity_poly.type
_entity_poly.pdbx_seq_one_letter_code
_entity_poly.pdbx_strand_id
1 'polypeptide(L)'
;MIYSPWARAGSWTATDLYGVNRFYVDISAPRLSQEVLDRGAILVYVKLTTENNQVRQLPVTVYAQFTEELLDFSLVVNRIRVWSTPIKPPIAPSPNNEFRYVLIPGGLAGRINYEKLSYEEAKEMFGFED
;
A
#
# COMPACT_ATOMS: atom_id res chain seq x y z
N MET A 1 -6.48 12.94 1.38
CA MET A 1 -6.37 11.55 0.87
C MET A 1 -5.79 11.59 -0.54
N ILE A 2 -4.82 10.75 -0.85
CA ILE A 2 -4.14 10.72 -2.15
C ILE A 2 -4.22 9.28 -2.68
N TYR A 3 -4.90 9.07 -3.80
CA TYR A 3 -4.98 7.74 -4.43
C TYR A 3 -4.17 7.69 -5.73
N SER A 4 -3.61 6.54 -6.04
CA SER A 4 -2.96 6.30 -7.34
C SER A 4 -3.98 5.86 -8.39
N PRO A 5 -3.70 6.05 -9.70
CA PRO A 5 -4.33 5.23 -10.72
C PRO A 5 -3.97 3.75 -10.51
N TRP A 6 -4.74 2.85 -11.12
CA TRP A 6 -4.36 1.43 -11.23
C TRP A 6 -3.13 1.31 -12.13
N ALA A 7 -2.11 0.58 -11.68
CA ALA A 7 -0.89 0.32 -12.44
C ALA A 7 -0.68 -1.19 -12.57
N ARG A 8 -0.39 -1.68 -13.78
CA ARG A 8 -0.10 -3.10 -14.00
C ARG A 8 1.20 -3.50 -13.31
N ALA A 9 1.26 -4.72 -12.80
CA ALA A 9 2.44 -5.29 -12.18
C ALA A 9 3.63 -5.31 -13.16
N GLY A 10 3.37 -5.70 -14.41
CA GLY A 10 4.42 -5.89 -15.40
C GLY A 10 5.29 -7.10 -15.03
N SER A 11 6.61 -6.92 -15.12
CA SER A 11 7.56 -8.01 -14.88
C SER A 11 7.90 -8.17 -13.40
N TRP A 12 7.59 -9.35 -12.85
CA TRP A 12 8.00 -9.74 -11.52
C TRP A 12 9.49 -10.10 -11.47
N THR A 13 10.20 -9.62 -10.44
CA THR A 13 11.61 -9.96 -10.21
C THR A 13 11.68 -11.10 -9.20
N ALA A 14 12.28 -12.23 -9.57
CA ALA A 14 12.54 -13.34 -8.67
C ALA A 14 13.71 -13.02 -7.72
N THR A 15 13.62 -13.45 -6.47
CA THR A 15 14.68 -13.30 -5.48
C THR A 15 14.61 -14.40 -4.44
N ASP A 16 15.75 -14.77 -3.86
CA ASP A 16 15.81 -15.61 -2.67
C ASP A 16 16.04 -14.70 -1.45
N LEU A 17 15.12 -14.76 -0.50
CA LEU A 17 15.24 -14.04 0.76
C LEU A 17 15.25 -15.07 1.90
N TYR A 18 16.45 -15.32 2.43
CA TYR A 18 16.66 -16.28 3.52
C TYR A 18 16.20 -17.71 3.19
N GLY A 19 16.47 -18.19 1.96
CA GLY A 19 16.08 -19.52 1.51
C GLY A 19 14.61 -19.64 1.08
N VAL A 20 13.89 -18.51 1.00
CA VAL A 20 12.53 -18.45 0.47
C VAL A 20 12.55 -17.74 -0.88
N ASN A 21 12.24 -18.48 -1.93
CA ASN A 21 12.03 -17.91 -3.27
C ASN A 21 10.77 -17.04 -3.26
N ARG A 22 10.94 -15.75 -3.50
CA ARG A 22 9.87 -14.76 -3.60
C ARG A 22 9.95 -14.03 -4.93
N PHE A 23 8.87 -13.36 -5.28
CA PHE A 23 8.84 -12.41 -6.38
C PHE A 23 8.51 -11.02 -5.85
N TYR A 24 8.99 -9.98 -6.50
CA TYR A 24 8.56 -8.62 -6.19
C TYR A 24 8.39 -7.73 -7.41
N VAL A 25 7.56 -6.70 -7.25
CA VAL A 25 7.44 -5.55 -8.15
C VAL A 25 7.49 -4.26 -7.36
N ASP A 26 8.13 -3.25 -7.93
CA ASP A 26 8.22 -1.91 -7.33
C ASP A 26 7.20 -0.98 -7.98
N ILE A 27 6.33 -0.40 -7.15
CA ILE A 27 5.35 0.61 -7.56
C ILE A 27 5.89 1.97 -7.15
N SER A 28 6.01 2.87 -8.13
CA SER A 28 6.38 4.26 -7.88
C SER A 28 5.29 4.98 -7.08
N ALA A 29 5.67 5.54 -5.94
CA ALA A 29 4.78 6.28 -5.06
C ALA A 29 5.42 7.61 -4.62
N PRO A 30 5.62 8.60 -5.51
CA PRO A 30 6.37 9.83 -5.20
C PRO A 30 5.81 10.69 -4.06
N ARG A 31 4.56 10.44 -3.64
CA ARG A 31 3.90 11.13 -2.53
C ARG A 31 3.98 10.36 -1.21
N LEU A 32 4.63 9.19 -1.19
CA LEU A 32 4.94 8.44 0.02
C LEU A 32 6.17 9.08 0.69
N SER A 33 5.93 10.16 1.44
CA SER A 33 6.95 10.87 2.22
C SER A 33 7.23 10.16 3.54
N GLN A 34 8.32 10.55 4.21
CA GLN A 34 8.63 10.06 5.56
C GLN A 34 7.50 10.38 6.55
N GLU A 35 6.88 11.55 6.46
CA GLU A 35 5.74 11.92 7.30
C GLU A 35 4.55 10.98 7.13
N VAL A 36 4.27 10.54 5.90
CA VAL A 36 3.21 9.55 5.62
C VAL A 36 3.59 8.18 6.19
N LEU A 37 4.86 7.79 6.17
CA LEU A 37 5.32 6.54 6.80
C LEU A 37 5.21 6.58 8.31
N ASP A 38 5.52 7.72 8.93
CA ASP A 38 5.59 7.85 10.39
C ASP A 38 4.21 8.03 11.04
N ARG A 39 3.30 8.72 10.35
CA ARG A 39 2.02 9.17 10.95
C ARG A 39 0.79 8.79 10.13
N GLY A 40 0.98 8.41 8.88
CA GLY A 40 -0.11 8.15 7.95
C GLY A 40 -0.65 6.74 8.04
N ALA A 41 -1.73 6.52 7.28
CA ALA A 41 -2.23 5.20 6.94
C ALA A 41 -2.07 4.95 5.44
N ILE A 42 -1.63 3.75 5.08
CA ILE A 42 -1.34 3.37 3.71
C ILE A 42 -2.12 2.10 3.40
N LEU A 43 -3.00 2.19 2.42
CA LEU A 43 -3.81 1.06 1.97
C LEU A 43 -3.36 0.67 0.56
N VAL A 44 -3.02 -0.60 0.37
CA VAL A 44 -2.61 -1.13 -0.94
C VAL A 44 -3.64 -2.15 -1.37
N TYR A 45 -4.05 -2.07 -2.63
CA TYR A 45 -5.04 -2.93 -3.24
C TYR A 45 -4.47 -3.60 -4.48
N VAL A 46 -4.91 -4.84 -4.72
CA VAL A 46 -4.69 -5.58 -5.95
C VAL A 46 -6.01 -5.79 -6.66
N LYS A 47 -6.00 -5.70 -7.99
CA LYS A 47 -7.06 -6.15 -8.88
C LYS A 47 -6.57 -7.39 -9.61
N LEU A 48 -7.23 -8.51 -9.33
CA LEU A 48 -6.90 -9.83 -9.85
C LEU A 48 -7.60 -10.03 -11.19
N THR A 49 -6.86 -9.74 -12.26
CA THR A 49 -7.40 -9.82 -13.64
C THR A 49 -7.82 -11.24 -14.04
N THR A 50 -7.19 -12.26 -13.45
CA THR A 50 -7.52 -13.67 -13.67
C THR A 50 -8.74 -14.16 -12.87
N GLU A 51 -9.26 -13.33 -11.97
CA GLU A 51 -10.42 -13.63 -11.12
C GLU A 51 -11.53 -12.59 -11.34
N ASN A 52 -11.95 -12.39 -12.59
CA ASN A 52 -13.01 -11.46 -12.95
C ASN A 52 -12.80 -10.02 -12.44
N ASN A 53 -11.54 -9.56 -12.41
CA ASN A 53 -11.16 -8.23 -11.93
C ASN A 53 -11.55 -7.96 -10.47
N GLN A 54 -11.58 -9.00 -9.62
CA GLN A 54 -11.82 -8.83 -8.19
C GLN A 54 -10.76 -7.93 -7.54
N VAL A 55 -11.21 -6.95 -6.77
CA VAL A 55 -10.36 -6.04 -6.01
C VAL A 55 -10.26 -6.53 -4.58
N ARG A 56 -9.04 -6.69 -4.08
CA ARG A 56 -8.75 -7.09 -2.70
C ARG A 56 -7.70 -6.17 -2.08
N GLN A 57 -7.78 -5.96 -0.77
CA GLN A 57 -6.77 -5.21 -0.03
C GLN A 57 -5.61 -6.14 0.35
N LEU A 58 -4.37 -5.66 0.28
CA LEU A 58 -3.19 -6.38 0.75
C LEU A 58 -3.00 -6.21 2.28
N PRO A 59 -2.45 -7.22 2.98
CA PRO A 59 -2.03 -8.51 2.45
C PRO A 59 -3.21 -9.43 2.12
N VAL A 60 -3.05 -10.31 1.13
CA VAL A 60 -4.08 -11.27 0.72
C VAL A 60 -3.47 -12.55 0.15
N THR A 61 -4.07 -13.69 0.49
CA THR A 61 -3.79 -14.96 -0.19
C THR A 61 -4.66 -15.08 -1.43
N VAL A 62 -4.04 -15.32 -2.58
CA VAL A 62 -4.69 -15.47 -3.89
C VAL A 62 -4.68 -16.94 -4.28
N TYR A 63 -5.80 -17.41 -4.84
CA TYR A 63 -5.97 -18.80 -5.29
C TYR A 63 -6.42 -18.78 -6.76
N ALA A 64 -5.47 -18.91 -7.68
CA ALA A 64 -5.75 -18.78 -9.11
C ALA A 64 -5.19 -19.96 -9.90
N GLN A 65 -6.03 -20.67 -10.68
CA GLN A 65 -5.60 -21.65 -11.68
C GLN A 65 -4.46 -22.59 -11.19
N PHE A 66 -4.66 -23.20 -10.02
CA PHE A 66 -3.72 -24.12 -9.35
C PHE A 66 -2.53 -23.49 -8.61
N THR A 67 -2.46 -22.15 -8.54
CA THR A 67 -1.52 -21.43 -7.69
C THR A 67 -2.16 -20.94 -6.40
N GLU A 68 -1.32 -20.88 -5.37
CA GLU A 68 -1.57 -20.26 -4.10
C GLU A 68 -0.36 -19.40 -3.76
N GLU A 69 -0.60 -18.12 -3.47
CA GLU A 69 0.44 -17.16 -3.12
C GLU A 69 -0.06 -16.12 -2.13
N LEU A 70 0.82 -15.69 -1.24
CA LEU A 70 0.59 -14.54 -0.38
C LEU A 70 1.15 -13.28 -1.06
N LEU A 71 0.26 -12.34 -1.36
CA LEU A 71 0.64 -11.00 -1.78
C LEU A 71 0.68 -10.09 -0.55
N ASP A 72 1.84 -9.50 -0.27
CA ASP A 72 2.04 -8.50 0.77
C ASP A 72 2.82 -7.28 0.23
N PHE A 73 3.13 -6.31 1.08
CA PHE A 73 3.93 -5.16 0.66
C PHE A 73 4.85 -4.65 1.76
N SER A 74 5.90 -3.96 1.32
CA SER A 74 6.81 -3.20 2.17
C SER A 74 6.92 -1.77 1.62
N LEU A 75 7.22 -0.83 2.52
CA LEU A 75 7.19 0.59 2.25
C LEU A 75 8.58 1.19 2.40
N VAL A 76 8.98 2.01 1.42
CA VAL A 76 10.16 2.88 1.47
C VAL A 76 9.73 4.24 0.91
N VAL A 77 10.38 5.32 1.32
CA VAL A 77 10.11 6.65 0.74
C VAL A 77 10.08 6.57 -0.79
N ASN A 78 9.05 7.15 -1.38
CA ASN A 78 8.77 7.17 -2.82
C ASN A 78 8.43 5.83 -3.48
N ARG A 79 8.34 4.72 -2.73
CA ARG A 79 8.20 3.38 -3.33
C ARG A 79 7.43 2.39 -2.45
N ILE A 80 6.48 1.69 -3.06
CA ILE A 80 5.83 0.53 -2.47
C ILE A 80 6.35 -0.70 -3.19
N ARG A 81 6.98 -1.63 -2.46
CA ARG A 81 7.37 -2.93 -3.01
C ARG A 81 6.30 -3.95 -2.66
N VAL A 82 5.66 -4.53 -3.67
CA VAL A 82 4.74 -5.64 -3.49
C VAL A 82 5.53 -6.94 -3.60
N TRP A 83 5.30 -7.85 -2.67
CA TRP A 83 5.89 -9.17 -2.66
C TRP A 83 4.85 -10.23 -3.00
N SER A 84 5.27 -11.26 -3.72
CA SER A 84 4.58 -12.55 -3.77
C SER A 84 5.44 -13.60 -3.10
N THR A 85 4.85 -14.29 -2.13
CA THR A 85 5.41 -15.48 -1.49
C THR A 85 4.62 -16.67 -2.00
N PRO A 86 5.16 -17.44 -2.95
CA PRO A 86 4.46 -18.61 -3.45
C PRO A 86 4.31 -19.64 -2.36
N ILE A 87 3.10 -20.20 -2.22
CA ILE A 87 2.79 -21.32 -1.34
C ILE A 87 2.78 -22.61 -2.16
N LYS A 88 2.17 -22.58 -3.36
CA LYS A 88 2.11 -23.73 -4.28
C LYS A 88 1.70 -23.34 -5.69
N PRO A 89 2.28 -23.91 -6.76
CA PRO A 89 3.72 -24.08 -6.99
C PRO A 89 4.43 -22.71 -7.13
N PRO A 90 5.78 -22.64 -7.09
CA PRO A 90 6.53 -21.38 -7.04
C PRO A 90 6.63 -20.68 -8.40
N ILE A 91 5.49 -20.20 -8.89
CA ILE A 91 5.38 -19.41 -10.12
C ILE A 91 5.12 -17.95 -9.79
N ALA A 92 5.60 -17.08 -10.68
CA ALA A 92 5.38 -15.65 -10.56
C ALA A 92 3.87 -15.34 -10.69
N PRO A 93 3.36 -14.33 -9.96
CA PRO A 93 2.01 -13.83 -10.15
C PRO A 93 1.77 -13.35 -11.58
N SER A 94 0.50 -13.24 -11.94
CA SER A 94 0.10 -12.69 -13.24
C SER A 94 0.70 -11.27 -13.45
N PRO A 95 1.38 -11.01 -14.58
CA PRO A 95 1.88 -9.67 -14.91
C PRO A 95 0.76 -8.67 -15.18
N ASN A 96 -0.46 -9.18 -15.40
CA ASN A 96 -1.64 -8.40 -15.70
C ASN A 96 -2.35 -7.87 -14.45
N ASN A 97 -2.03 -8.40 -13.26
CA ASN A 97 -2.58 -7.88 -12.01
C ASN A 97 -2.28 -6.38 -11.90
N GLU A 98 -3.24 -5.62 -11.39
CA GLU A 98 -3.08 -4.18 -11.23
C GLU A 98 -3.06 -3.83 -9.76
N PHE A 99 -2.25 -2.84 -9.40
CA PHE A 99 -2.14 -2.35 -8.04
C PHE A 99 -2.56 -0.90 -7.94
N ARG A 100 -3.15 -0.54 -6.80
CA ARG A 100 -3.50 0.83 -6.44
C ARG A 100 -3.18 1.04 -4.97
N TYR A 101 -2.69 2.22 -4.63
CA TYR A 101 -2.53 2.62 -3.23
C TYR A 101 -3.35 3.87 -2.89
N VAL A 102 -3.66 3.99 -1.61
CA VAL A 102 -4.25 5.18 -0.99
C VAL A 102 -3.36 5.59 0.17
N LEU A 103 -2.86 6.82 0.10
CA LEU A 103 -2.11 7.47 1.17
C LEU A 103 -3.05 8.40 1.93
N ILE A 104 -3.11 8.18 3.24
CA ILE A 104 -3.82 9.02 4.18
C ILE A 104 -2.73 9.66 5.05
N PRO A 105 -2.34 10.92 4.79
CA PRO A 105 -1.41 11.63 5.65
C PRO A 105 -1.91 11.62 7.09
N GLY A 106 -1.00 11.49 8.04
CA GLY A 106 -1.32 11.47 9.46
C GLY A 106 -1.86 12.81 9.93
N GLY A 107 -2.81 12.76 10.87
CA GLY A 107 -3.16 13.91 11.68
C GLY A 107 -2.20 14.08 12.87
N LEU A 108 -2.45 15.08 13.70
CA LEU A 108 -1.72 15.26 14.96
C LEU A 108 -1.97 14.07 15.90
N ALA A 109 -0.91 13.51 16.46
CA ALA A 109 -0.99 12.45 17.45
C ALA A 109 -1.50 13.02 18.78
N GLY A 110 -2.77 12.75 19.11
CA GLY A 110 -3.36 13.08 20.41
C GLY A 110 -4.87 13.29 20.33
N ARG A 111 -5.58 12.98 21.41
CA ARG A 111 -6.89 13.63 21.65
C ARG A 111 -6.58 15.10 21.87
N ILE A 112 -6.95 15.93 20.93
CA ILE A 112 -6.99 17.37 21.15
C ILE A 112 -8.00 17.57 22.28
N ASN A 113 -7.53 18.00 23.46
CA ASN A 113 -8.45 18.41 24.50
C ASN A 113 -8.96 19.80 24.11
N TYR A 114 -10.10 19.82 23.40
CA TYR A 114 -10.73 21.05 22.96
C TYR A 114 -11.08 22.00 24.10
N GLU A 115 -11.25 21.49 25.33
CA GLU A 115 -11.51 22.32 26.52
C GLU A 115 -10.28 23.11 26.99
N LYS A 116 -9.08 22.75 26.50
CA LYS A 116 -7.82 23.42 26.85
C LYS A 116 -7.23 24.26 25.73
N LEU A 117 -7.87 24.30 24.56
CA LEU A 117 -7.44 25.17 23.47
C LEU A 117 -7.86 26.61 23.77
N SER A 118 -6.91 27.54 23.69
CA SER A 118 -7.25 28.95 23.56
C SER A 118 -7.92 29.21 22.20
N TYR A 119 -8.63 30.33 22.11
CA TYR A 119 -9.31 30.73 20.88
C TYR A 119 -8.34 30.84 19.69
N GLU A 120 -7.14 31.39 19.91
CA GLU A 120 -6.12 31.55 18.86
C GLU A 120 -5.57 30.20 18.39
N GLU A 121 -5.26 29.30 19.32
CA GLU A 121 -4.79 27.95 18.97
C GLU A 121 -5.87 27.15 18.21
N ALA A 122 -7.14 27.38 18.51
CA ALA A 122 -8.25 26.80 17.76
C ALA A 122 -8.37 27.40 16.35
N LYS A 123 -8.25 28.72 16.19
CA LYS A 123 -8.29 29.37 14.86
C LYS A 123 -7.18 28.84 13.95
N GLU A 124 -5.96 28.75 14.46
CA GLU A 124 -4.81 28.23 13.72
C GLU A 124 -4.98 26.74 13.37
N MET A 125 -5.43 25.93 14.33
CA MET A 125 -5.62 24.49 14.15
C MET A 125 -6.70 24.16 13.10
N PHE A 126 -7.76 24.95 13.03
CA PHE A 126 -8.89 24.71 12.12
C PHE A 126 -8.84 25.55 10.83
N GLY A 127 -7.85 26.44 10.70
CA GLY A 127 -7.66 27.28 9.52
C GLY A 127 -8.76 28.33 9.34
N PHE A 128 -9.24 28.93 10.42
CA PHE A 128 -10.14 30.08 10.36
C PHE A 128 -9.33 31.38 10.17
N GLU A 129 -9.53 32.08 9.06
CA GLU A 129 -9.03 33.46 8.90
C GLU A 129 -9.95 34.46 9.65
N ASP A 130 -9.44 35.66 9.97
CA ASP A 130 -10.18 36.75 10.64
C ASP A 130 -11.35 37.31 9.81
#